data_AF-A0A7G9QTD5-F1
#
_entry.id   AF-A0A7G9QTD5-F1
#
_cell.length_a   1.000
_cell.length_b   1.000
_cell.length_c   1.000
_cell.angle_alpha   90.00
_cell.angle_beta   90.00
_cell.angle_gamma   90.00
#
_symmetry.space_group_name_H-M   'P 1'
#
loop_
_entity.id
_entity.type
_entity.pdbx_description
1 polymer ?
#
loop_
_entity_poly.entity_id
_entity_poly.type
_entity_poly.pdbx_seq_one_letter_code
_entity_poly.pdbx_strand_id
1 'polypeptide(L)'
;MPTDPKELDKRRQEAANAISTLFGVSRALWSTQSTLLVYLSSEEADPTTDLCPLLERYPELAASRVQLQPPADSKKPVRFKQCRTY
;
A
#
# COMPACT_ATOMS: atom_id res chain seq x y z
N MET A 1 -6.76 18.01 -11.98
CA MET A 1 -6.07 17.80 -13.27
C MET A 1 -6.15 16.32 -13.59
N PRO A 2 -6.56 15.89 -14.79
CA PRO A 2 -6.57 14.48 -15.13
C PRO A 2 -5.12 14.03 -15.33
N THR A 3 -4.56 13.35 -14.34
CA THR A 3 -3.28 12.66 -14.49
C THR A 3 -3.46 11.58 -15.54
N ASP A 4 -2.64 11.58 -16.58
CA ASP A 4 -2.69 10.60 -17.66
C ASP A 4 -2.69 9.17 -17.05
N PRO A 5 -3.59 8.26 -17.47
CA PRO A 5 -3.72 6.95 -16.84
C PRO A 5 -2.41 6.15 -16.86
N LYS A 6 -1.54 6.39 -17.85
CA LYS A 6 -0.20 5.80 -17.93
C LYS A 6 0.75 6.32 -16.85
N GLU A 7 0.72 7.61 -16.56
CA GLU A 7 1.53 8.22 -15.52
C GLU A 7 1.08 7.76 -14.13
N LEU A 8 -0.24 7.63 -13.93
CA LEU A 8 -0.83 7.07 -12.71
C LEU A 8 -0.37 5.63 -12.47
N ASP A 9 -0.38 4.80 -13.51
CA ASP A 9 0.08 3.42 -13.41
C ASP A 9 1.56 3.33 -13.03
N LYS A 10 2.40 4.16 -13.66
CA LYS A 10 3.82 4.27 -13.33
C LYS A 10 4.04 4.68 -11.87
N ARG A 11 3.31 5.70 -11.38
CA ARG A 11 3.37 6.15 -9.98
C ARG A 11 2.93 5.07 -9.01
N ARG A 12 1.88 4.32 -9.33
CA ARG A 12 1.43 3.16 -8.55
C ARG A 12 2.52 2.11 -8.46
N GLN A 13 3.15 1.80 -9.59
CA GLN A 13 4.20 0.80 -9.65
C GLN A 13 5.44 1.23 -8.85
N GLU A 14 5.83 2.51 -8.93
CA GLU A 14 6.87 3.11 -8.09
C GLU A 14 6.53 3.03 -6.60
N ALA A 15 5.30 3.41 -6.22
CA ALA A 15 4.84 3.33 -4.84
C ALA A 15 4.82 1.88 -4.33
N ALA A 16 4.29 0.92 -5.11
CA ALA A 16 4.27 -0.49 -4.74
C ALA A 16 5.69 -1.05 -4.59
N ASN A 17 6.60 -0.74 -5.51
CA ASN A 17 8.00 -1.16 -5.41
C ASN A 17 8.65 -0.60 -4.13
N ALA A 18 8.48 0.70 -3.85
CA ALA A 18 9.02 1.30 -2.64
C ALA A 18 8.45 0.63 -1.37
N ILE A 19 7.13 0.40 -1.32
CA ILE A 19 6.48 -0.27 -0.19
C ILE A 19 6.97 -1.71 -0.04
N SER A 20 7.23 -2.40 -1.14
CA SER A 20 7.76 -3.77 -1.12
C SER A 20 9.19 -3.87 -0.59
N THR A 21 9.92 -2.75 -0.48
CA THR A 21 11.24 -2.69 0.16
C THR A 21 11.19 -2.39 1.67
N LEU A 22 10.01 -2.11 2.22
CA LEU A 22 9.84 -1.79 3.64
C LEU A 22 10.03 -3.03 4.51
N PHE A 23 10.54 -2.79 5.73
CA PHE A 23 10.70 -3.83 6.72
C PHE A 23 9.33 -4.39 7.15
N GLY A 24 9.22 -5.73 7.15
CA GLY A 24 7.96 -6.39 7.48
C GLY A 24 6.94 -6.44 6.33
N VAL A 25 7.30 -5.98 5.13
CA VAL A 25 6.54 -6.22 3.89
C VAL A 25 7.17 -7.37 3.13
N SER A 26 6.35 -8.35 2.77
CA SER A 26 6.75 -9.48 1.92
C SER A 26 6.51 -9.15 0.45
N ARG A 27 5.38 -8.49 0.16
CA ARG A 27 5.01 -8.08 -1.20
C ARG A 27 4.01 -6.93 -1.16
N ALA A 28 4.13 -5.97 -2.07
CA ALA A 28 3.10 -4.96 -2.29
C ALA A 28 2.66 -4.95 -3.75
N LEU A 29 1.35 -4.91 -3.99
CA LEU A 29 0.77 -4.87 -5.33
C LEU A 29 -0.59 -4.17 -5.33
N TRP A 30 -0.94 -3.56 -6.45
CA TRP A 30 -2.25 -2.92 -6.60
C TRP A 30 -3.28 -3.93 -7.07
N SER A 31 -4.35 -4.12 -6.29
CA SER A 31 -5.51 -4.92 -6.69
C SER A 31 -6.34 -4.17 -7.72
N THR A 32 -6.54 -2.87 -7.45
CA THR A 32 -7.32 -1.96 -8.28
C THR A 32 -6.65 -0.60 -8.32
N GLN A 33 -7.26 0.33 -9.04
CA GLN A 33 -6.79 1.71 -9.14
C GLN A 33 -6.71 2.47 -7.80
N SER A 34 -7.45 2.02 -6.79
CA SER A 34 -7.55 2.67 -5.47
C SER A 34 -7.43 1.67 -4.32
N THR A 35 -6.94 0.46 -4.58
CA THR A 35 -6.77 -0.59 -3.56
C THR A 35 -5.39 -1.19 -3.67
N LEU A 36 -4.55 -0.91 -2.69
CA LEU A 36 -3.21 -1.47 -2.54
C LEU A 36 -3.27 -2.68 -1.60
N LEU A 37 -2.82 -3.83 -2.07
CA LEU A 37 -2.58 -5.03 -1.26
C LEU A 37 -1.13 -5.01 -0.77
N VAL A 38 -0.95 -5.15 0.52
CA VAL A 38 0.37 -5.27 1.15
C VAL A 38 0.39 -6.55 1.96
N TYR A 39 1.18 -7.51 1.52
CA TYR A 39 1.47 -8.74 2.21
C TYR A 39 2.55 -8.47 3.26
N LEU A 40 2.25 -8.80 4.50
CA LEU A 40 3.16 -8.64 5.61
C LEU A 40 4.01 -9.90 5.76
N SER A 41 5.29 -9.71 6.05
CA SER A 41 6.21 -10.81 6.38
C SER A 41 5.98 -11.34 7.79
N SER A 42 5.50 -10.48 8.69
CA SER A 42 5.23 -10.81 10.09
C SER A 42 3.91 -10.20 10.54
N GLU A 43 3.23 -10.83 11.49
CA GLU A 43 1.94 -10.36 12.00
C GLU A 43 2.03 -9.13 12.90
N GLU A 44 3.21 -8.84 13.44
CA GLU A 44 3.53 -7.65 14.22
C GLU A 44 3.99 -6.48 13.33
N ALA A 45 4.28 -6.74 12.06
CA ALA A 45 4.67 -5.69 11.13
C ALA A 45 3.49 -4.74 10.89
N ASP A 46 3.78 -3.45 11.00
CA ASP A 46 2.86 -2.38 10.66
C ASP A 46 3.61 -1.33 9.82
N PRO A 47 3.84 -1.61 8.52
CA PRO A 47 4.55 -0.71 7.61
C PRO A 47 3.73 0.53 7.26
N THR A 48 2.53 0.68 7.85
CA THR A 48 1.59 1.76 7.57
C THR A 48 2.22 3.13 7.80
N THR A 49 3.00 3.28 8.87
CA THR A 49 3.71 4.52 9.19
C THR A 49 4.72 4.92 8.11
N ASP A 50 5.40 3.95 7.49
CA ASP A 50 6.42 4.18 6.47
C ASP A 50 5.84 4.25 5.05
N LEU A 51 4.77 3.50 4.75
CA LEU A 51 4.13 3.53 3.44
C LEU A 51 3.22 4.74 3.24
N CYS A 52 2.62 5.27 4.30
CA CYS A 52 1.75 6.44 4.19
C CYS A 52 2.45 7.67 3.60
N PRO A 53 3.66 8.09 4.06
CA PRO A 53 4.35 9.21 3.43
C PRO A 53 4.74 8.93 1.95
N LEU A 54 4.94 7.66 1.56
CA LEU A 54 5.19 7.30 0.15
C LEU A 54 3.94 7.51 -0.71
N LEU A 55 2.75 7.18 -0.18
CA LEU A 55 1.48 7.41 -0.86
C LEU A 55 1.10 8.89 -0.82
N GLU A 56 1.39 9.61 0.26
CA GLU A 56 1.12 11.05 0.39
C GLU A 56 1.91 11.91 -0.59
N ARG A 57 3.07 11.44 -1.08
CA ARG A 57 3.79 12.06 -2.21
C ARG A 57 2.93 12.15 -3.47
N TYR A 58 1.97 11.25 -3.63
CA TYR A 58 1.05 11.20 -4.75
C TYR A 58 -0.38 11.42 -4.23
N PRO A 59 -0.93 12.64 -4.28
CA PRO A 59 -2.24 12.95 -3.70
C PRO A 59 -3.38 12.09 -4.30
N GLU A 60 -3.22 11.67 -5.55
CA GLU A 60 -4.10 10.71 -6.24
C GLU A 60 -4.06 9.29 -5.67
N LEU A 61 -2.94 8.86 -5.08
CA LEU A 61 -2.78 7.57 -4.41
C LEU A 61 -3.06 7.66 -2.91
N ALA A 62 -2.90 8.83 -2.28
CA ALA A 62 -3.13 9.04 -0.86
C ALA A 62 -4.56 8.71 -0.40
N ALA A 63 -5.55 8.87 -1.29
CA ALA A 63 -6.95 8.49 -1.04
C ALA A 63 -7.20 6.96 -1.16
N SER A 64 -6.19 6.19 -1.57
CA SER A 64 -6.31 4.75 -1.79
C SER A 64 -6.44 3.97 -0.48
N ARG A 65 -7.14 2.85 -0.56
CA ARG A 65 -7.30 1.91 0.54
C ARG A 65 -6.15 0.91 0.56
N VAL A 66 -5.50 0.77 1.71
CA VAL A 66 -4.41 -0.17 1.94
C VAL A 66 -4.97 -1.40 2.66
N GLN A 67 -4.89 -2.56 2.02
CA GLN A 67 -5.27 -3.85 2.57
C GLN A 67 -4.00 -4.58 3.03
N LEU A 68 -3.79 -4.63 4.34
CA LEU A 68 -2.72 -5.38 4.97
C LEU A 68 -3.16 -6.85 5.10
N GLN A 69 -2.55 -7.70 4.27
CA GLN A 69 -2.68 -9.15 4.31
C GLN A 69 -1.65 -9.70 5.29
N PRO A 70 -2.08 -10.33 6.40
CA PRO A 70 -1.16 -11.03 7.29
C PRO A 70 -0.55 -12.26 6.59
N PRO A 71 0.60 -12.77 7.06
CA PRO A 71 1.21 -13.98 6.50
C PRO A 71 0.31 -15.21 6.74
N ALA A 72 0.44 -16.24 5.89
CA ALA A 72 -0.41 -17.43 5.91
C ALA A 72 -0.37 -18.20 7.25
N ASP A 73 0.73 -18.12 7.98
CA ASP A 73 0.89 -18.70 9.32
C ASP A 73 0.23 -17.88 10.45
N SER A 74 -0.25 -16.66 10.15
CA SER A 74 -0.83 -15.79 11.17
C SER A 74 -2.33 -16.02 11.34
N LYS A 75 -2.79 -15.98 12.60
CA LYS A 75 -4.20 -16.00 12.96
C LYS A 75 -4.87 -14.62 12.90
N LYS A 76 -4.13 -13.57 12.53
CA LYS A 76 -4.70 -12.22 12.48
C LYS A 76 -5.65 -12.06 11.29
N PRO A 77 -6.74 -11.29 11.44
CA PRO A 77 -7.59 -10.94 10.31
C PRO A 77 -6.89 -9.94 9.38
N VAL A 78 -7.35 -9.90 8.14
CA VAL A 78 -6.96 -8.88 7.16
C VAL A 78 -7.32 -7.49 7.71
N ARG A 79 -6.36 -6.57 7.68
CA ARG A 79 -6.56 -5.21 8.20
C ARG A 79 -6.69 -4.23 7.03
N PHE A 80 -7.68 -3.36 7.09
CA PHE A 80 -7.84 -2.27 6.13
C PHE A 80 -7.42 -0.96 6.79
N LYS A 81 -6.55 -0.23 6.12
CA LYS A 81 -6.04 1.08 6.54
C LYS A 81 -6.21 2.08 5.40
N GLN A 82 -6.36 3.34 5.76
CA GLN A 82 -6.39 4.44 4.81
C GLN A 82 -5.40 5.47 5.31
N CYS A 83 -4.42 5.82 4.48
CA CYS A 83 -3.36 6.74 4.89
C CYS A 83 -3.86 8.16 5.07
N ARG A 84 -4.84 8.56 4.26
CA ARG A 84 -5.54 9.83 4.40
C ARG A 84 -6.99 9.57 4.77
N THR A 85 -7.38 10.02 5.96
CA THR A 85 -8.79 10.09 6.40
C THR A 85 -9.19 11.56 6.27
N TYR A 86 -10.15 11.86 5.40
CA TYR A 86 -10.68 13.22 5.22
C TYR A 86 -11.77 13.53 6.25
#